data_AF-A0A817TXT3-F1
#
_entry.id   AF-A0A817TXT3-F1
#
_cell.length_a   1.000
_cell.length_b   1.000
_cell.length_c   1.000
_cell.angle_alpha   90.00
_cell.angle_beta   90.00
_cell.angle_gamma   90.00
#
_symmetry.space_group_name_H-M   'P 1'
#
loop_
_entity.id
_entity.type
_entity.pdbx_description
1 polymer ?
#
loop_
_entity_poly.entity_id
_entity_poly.type
_entity_poly.pdbx_seq_one_letter_code
_entity_poly.pdbx_strand_id
1 'polypeptide(L)'
;KNDNLIKFLVNRTIIEIEENDENWLKKSYLLPQAYDDDQDLITYSIYLQNWNKPHGLFEFDEKNLLLKPLKKFDREEQNIYLLRLVAHNQNDASTDIIV
;
A
#
# COMPACT_ATOMS: atom_id res chain seq x y z
N LYS A 1 26.87 3.35 -14.68
CA LYS A 1 25.52 3.96 -14.63
C LYS A 1 24.61 2.82 -14.25
N ASN A 2 24.01 2.84 -13.06
CA ASN A 2 23.13 1.75 -12.66
C ASN A 2 21.76 2.03 -13.27
N ASP A 3 21.46 1.35 -14.37
CA ASP A 3 20.23 1.53 -15.16
C ASP A 3 19.09 0.61 -14.67
N ASN A 4 19.33 -0.17 -13.60
CA ASN A 4 18.40 -1.15 -13.03
C ASN A 4 17.71 -0.55 -11.80
N LEU A 5 16.67 0.25 -12.06
CA LEU A 5 15.87 0.85 -11.00
C LEU A 5 14.74 -0.08 -10.59
N ILE A 6 14.59 -0.27 -9.27
CA ILE A 6 13.38 -0.80 -8.68
C ILE A 6 12.15 -0.05 -9.22
N LYS A 7 11.15 -0.78 -9.72
CA LYS A 7 9.99 -0.21 -10.41
C LYS A 7 8.70 -0.97 -10.12
N PHE A 8 7.61 -0.23 -10.02
CA PHE A 8 6.26 -0.79 -10.11
C PHE A 8 5.81 -0.84 -11.58
N LEU A 9 5.01 -1.84 -11.95
CA LEU A 9 4.39 -1.90 -13.29
C LEU A 9 3.20 -0.94 -13.46
N VAL A 10 2.73 -0.37 -12.35
CA VAL A 10 1.63 0.58 -12.30
C VAL A 10 2.10 1.83 -11.58
N ASN A 11 1.55 3.00 -11.96
CA ASN A 11 1.87 4.27 -11.29
C ASN A 11 0.92 4.57 -10.12
N ARG A 12 -0.24 3.89 -10.08
CA ARG A 12 -1.23 3.98 -9.01
C ARG A 12 -2.06 2.71 -8.91
N THR A 13 -2.61 2.47 -7.74
CA THR A 13 -3.65 1.46 -7.48
C THR A 13 -4.90 2.16 -6.96
N ILE A 14 -6.07 1.57 -7.19
CA ILE A 14 -7.34 2.04 -6.61
C ILE A 14 -7.96 0.84 -5.92
N ILE A 15 -8.33 1.00 -4.66
CA ILE A 15 -9.05 -0.01 -3.87
C ILE A 15 -10.43 0.54 -3.54
N GLU A 16 -11.46 -0.20 -3.91
CA GLU A 16 -12.83 0.10 -3.53
C GLU A 16 -13.21 -0.66 -2.26
N ILE A 17 -13.75 0.05 -1.28
CA ILE A 17 -14.19 -0.52 0.00
C ILE A 17 -15.68 -0.27 0.14
N GLU A 18 -16.43 -1.33 0.41
CA GLU A 18 -17.87 -1.26 0.70
C GLU A 18 -18.10 -0.51 2.03
N GLU A 19 -18.94 0.52 2.00
CA GLU A 19 -19.31 1.24 3.22
C GLU A 19 -20.14 0.36 4.15
N ASN A 20 -19.93 0.50 5.46
CA ASN A 20 -20.65 -0.23 6.51
C ASN A 20 -20.64 -1.76 6.36
N ASP A 21 -19.67 -2.33 5.65
CA ASP A 21 -19.56 -3.79 5.47
C ASP A 21 -19.43 -4.51 6.82
N GLU A 22 -20.36 -5.42 7.10
CA GLU A 22 -20.36 -6.26 8.31
C GLU A 22 -19.21 -7.29 8.32
N ASN A 23 -18.67 -7.64 7.16
CA ASN A 23 -17.58 -8.60 7.00
C ASN A 23 -16.21 -7.96 6.79
N TRP A 24 -16.05 -6.66 7.09
CA TRP A 24 -14.81 -5.91 6.86
C TRP A 24 -13.55 -6.63 7.39
N LEU A 25 -13.64 -7.27 8.57
CA LEU A 25 -12.55 -8.03 9.20
C LEU A 25 -11.98 -9.18 8.34
N LYS A 26 -12.76 -9.68 7.38
CA LYS A 26 -12.36 -10.78 6.47
C LYS A 26 -11.81 -10.25 5.15
N LYS A 27 -11.93 -8.94 4.88
CA LYS A 27 -11.47 -8.34 3.63
C LYS A 27 -9.95 -8.19 3.69
N SER A 28 -9.31 -8.40 2.55
CA SER A 28 -7.89 -8.11 2.34
C SER A 28 -7.71 -7.68 0.90
N TYR A 29 -6.83 -6.72 0.68
CA TYR A 29 -6.58 -6.13 -0.63
C TYR A 29 -5.13 -6.33 -1.00
N LEU A 30 -4.89 -6.99 -2.13
CA LEU A 30 -3.54 -7.21 -2.65
C LEU A 30 -2.98 -5.91 -3.22
N LEU A 31 -1.80 -5.55 -2.77
CA LEU A 31 -1.05 -4.41 -3.28
C LEU A 31 -0.07 -4.84 -4.39
N PRO A 32 0.28 -3.94 -5.31
CA PRO A 32 1.26 -4.25 -6.35
C PRO A 32 2.62 -4.57 -5.77
N GLN A 33 3.30 -5.51 -6.43
CA GLN A 33 4.69 -5.82 -6.17
C GLN A 33 5.60 -4.95 -7.06
N ALA A 34 6.73 -4.51 -6.51
CA ALA A 34 7.81 -3.90 -7.28
C ALA A 34 8.75 -4.98 -7.83
N TYR A 35 9.45 -4.64 -8.90
CA TYR A 35 10.43 -5.49 -9.56
C TYR A 35 11.78 -4.81 -9.56
N ASP A 36 12.82 -5.59 -9.32
CA ASP A 36 14.21 -5.19 -9.41
C ASP A 36 14.87 -6.12 -10.43
N ASP A 37 15.51 -5.55 -11.46
CA ASP A 37 16.07 -6.32 -12.58
C ASP A 37 17.31 -7.14 -12.16
N ASP A 38 17.94 -6.78 -11.04
CA ASP A 38 19.07 -7.51 -10.43
C ASP A 38 18.60 -8.60 -9.44
N GLN A 39 17.28 -8.75 -9.27
CA GLN A 39 16.65 -9.70 -8.33
C GLN A 39 17.06 -9.47 -6.87
N ASP A 40 17.40 -8.22 -6.54
CA ASP A 40 17.63 -7.83 -5.15
C ASP A 40 16.38 -8.07 -4.29
N LEU A 41 16.60 -8.33 -3.00
CA LEU A 41 15.50 -8.41 -2.04
C LEU A 41 14.82 -7.03 -1.94
N ILE A 42 13.49 -7.03 -2.09
CA ILE A 42 12.65 -5.84 -1.95
C ILE A 42 11.86 -5.92 -0.65
N THR A 43 11.93 -4.86 0.16
CA THR A 43 11.10 -4.64 1.34
C THR A 43 10.10 -3.52 1.08
N TYR A 44 9.02 -3.47 1.85
CA TYR A 44 7.92 -2.55 1.60
C TYR A 44 7.51 -1.79 2.86
N SER A 45 7.12 -0.54 2.66
CA SER A 45 6.45 0.25 3.69
C SER A 45 5.25 0.97 3.10
N ILE A 46 4.24 1.21 3.93
CA ILE A 46 3.06 1.98 3.53
C ILE A 46 2.81 3.10 4.53
N TYR A 47 2.43 4.28 4.04
CA TYR A 47 2.04 5.38 4.88
C TYR A 47 0.79 6.08 4.37
N LEU A 48 -0.04 6.53 5.31
CA LEU A 48 -1.19 7.37 5.02
C LEU A 48 -0.70 8.80 4.77
N GLN A 49 -0.99 9.34 3.59
CA GLN A 49 -0.52 10.68 3.22
C GLN A 49 -1.27 11.79 3.97
N ASN A 50 -2.50 11.51 4.42
CA ASN A 50 -3.31 12.45 5.19
C ASN A 50 -2.99 12.36 6.70
N TRP A 51 -2.11 13.26 7.17
CA TRP A 51 -1.56 13.31 8.53
C TRP A 51 -2.56 13.57 9.68
N ASN A 52 -3.85 13.79 9.39
CA ASN A 52 -4.84 14.17 10.40
C ASN A 52 -5.53 12.98 11.09
N LYS A 53 -5.28 11.74 10.66
CA LYS A 53 -5.77 10.53 11.35
C LYS A 53 -4.58 9.63 11.72
N PRO A 54 -4.17 9.58 13.00
CA PRO A 54 -3.02 8.83 13.42
C PRO A 54 -3.40 7.35 13.55
N HIS A 55 -2.87 6.51 12.66
CA HIS A 55 -2.79 5.06 12.83
C HIS A 55 -4.14 4.32 12.88
N GLY A 56 -4.15 3.02 12.56
CA GLY A 56 -5.30 2.14 12.85
C GLY A 56 -6.46 2.13 11.85
N LEU A 57 -6.29 2.65 10.63
CA LEU A 57 -7.28 2.44 9.55
C LEU A 57 -7.03 1.11 8.82
N PHE A 58 -5.76 0.79 8.62
CA PHE A 58 -5.33 -0.40 7.90
C PHE A 58 -4.15 -1.05 8.61
N GLU A 59 -4.11 -2.37 8.59
CA GLU A 59 -2.95 -3.19 8.86
C GLU A 59 -2.29 -3.55 7.52
N PHE A 60 -0.95 -3.50 7.47
CA PHE A 60 -0.19 -3.89 6.31
C PHE A 60 0.62 -5.15 6.60
N ASP A 61 0.30 -6.22 5.89
CA ASP A 61 1.07 -7.47 5.88
C ASP A 61 2.11 -7.37 4.76
N GLU A 62 3.31 -6.89 5.12
CA GLU A 62 4.43 -6.67 4.20
C GLU A 62 4.78 -7.94 3.41
N LYS A 63 4.82 -9.09 4.11
CA LYS A 63 5.25 -10.36 3.53
C LYS A 63 4.36 -10.81 2.37
N ASN A 64 3.06 -10.57 2.49
CA ASN A 64 2.07 -10.99 1.49
C ASN A 64 1.55 -9.81 0.64
N LEU A 65 2.05 -8.59 0.86
CA LEU A 65 1.57 -7.35 0.25
C LEU A 65 0.05 -7.16 0.42
N LEU A 66 -0.49 -7.46 1.60
CA LEU A 66 -1.93 -7.31 1.86
C LEU A 66 -2.22 -6.10 2.73
N LEU A 67 -3.15 -5.27 2.29
CA LEU A 67 -3.77 -4.23 3.09
C LEU A 67 -5.08 -4.75 3.69
N LYS A 68 -5.23 -4.68 5.01
CA LYS A 68 -6.41 -5.17 5.73
C LYS A 68 -7.07 -4.01 6.47
N PRO A 69 -8.39 -3.82 6.36
CA PRO A 69 -9.08 -2.80 7.13
C PRO A 69 -9.03 -3.14 8.62
N LEU A 70 -8.90 -2.13 9.48
CA LEU A 70 -8.94 -2.26 10.95
C LEU A 70 -10.25 -1.73 11.56
N LYS A 71 -11.15 -1.21 10.71
CA LYS A 71 -12.50 -0.78 11.10
C LYS A 71 -13.48 -0.88 9.94
N LYS A 72 -14.77 -0.66 10.23
CA LYS A 72 -15.77 -0.30 9.22
C LYS A 72 -15.51 1.10 8.68
N PHE A 73 -15.72 1.27 7.38
CA PHE A 73 -15.63 2.55 6.71
C PHE A 73 -17.04 3.09 6.43
N ASP A 74 -17.22 4.38 6.65
CA ASP A 74 -18.44 5.11 6.34
C ASP A 74 -18.06 6.24 5.38
N ARG A 75 -18.72 6.29 4.22
CA ARG A 75 -18.43 7.26 3.17
C ARG A 75 -18.65 8.69 3.66
N GLU A 76 -19.60 8.92 4.57
CA GLU A 76 -19.90 10.24 5.12
C GLU A 76 -18.82 10.74 6.10
N GLU A 77 -18.06 9.83 6.74
CA GLU A 77 -16.89 10.22 7.54
C GLU A 77 -15.69 10.62 6.69
N GLN A 78 -15.42 9.83 5.64
CA GLN A 78 -14.32 10.03 4.70
C GLN A 78 -14.53 9.11 3.50
N ASN A 79 -14.59 9.68 2.30
CA ASN A 79 -14.83 8.95 1.06
C ASN A 79 -13.56 8.53 0.31
N ILE A 80 -12.40 9.15 0.61
CA ILE A 80 -11.12 8.87 -0.07
C ILE A 80 -10.00 8.83 0.96
N TYR A 81 -9.17 7.79 0.88
CA TYR A 81 -7.91 7.69 1.58
C TYR A 81 -6.78 7.65 0.55
N LEU A 82 -5.70 8.38 0.81
CA LEU A 82 -4.51 8.35 -0.02
C LEU A 82 -3.39 7.70 0.78
N LEU A 83 -2.93 6.55 0.30
CA LEU A 83 -1.77 5.86 0.84
C LEU A 83 -0.64 5.95 -0.17
N ARG A 84 0.58 5.80 0.33
CA ARG A 84 1.76 5.65 -0.50
C ARG A 84 2.46 4.36 -0.12
N LEU A 85 2.58 3.47 -1.09
CA LEU A 85 3.33 2.23 -0.99
C LEU A 85 4.73 2.50 -1.51
N VAL A 86 5.73 2.23 -0.69
CA VAL A 86 7.14 2.40 -1.05
C VAL A 86 7.82 1.04 -1.04
N ALA A 87 8.57 0.78 -2.09
CA ALA A 87 9.46 -0.36 -2.20
C ALA A 87 10.90 0.10 -2.05
N HIS A 88 11.70 -0.65 -1.31
CA HIS A 88 13.11 -0.39 -1.05
C HIS A 88 13.91 -1.64 -1.39
N ASN A 89 15.10 -1.47 -1.95
CA ASN A 89 16.06 -2.57 -2.06
C ASN A 89 17.23 -2.38 -1.08
N GLN A 90 18.11 -3.39 -1.01
CA GLN A 90 19.28 -3.39 -0.13
C GLN A 90 20.37 -2.36 -0.48
N ASN A 91 20.24 -1.69 -1.63
CA ASN A 91 21.20 -0.72 -2.15
C ASN A 91 20.75 0.74 -1.93
N ASP A 92 19.83 0.96 -0.98
CA ASP A 92 19.18 2.25 -0.69
C ASP A 92 18.42 2.87 -1.89
N ALA A 93 18.10 2.08 -2.91
CA ALA A 93 17.18 2.52 -3.96
C ALA A 93 15.73 2.36 -3.49
N SER A 94 14.91 3.35 -3.78
CA SER A 94 13.48 3.33 -3.45
C SER A 94 12.63 3.88 -4.60
N THR A 95 11.39 3.39 -4.65
CA THR A 95 10.36 3.86 -5.57
C THR A 95 9.00 3.78 -4.90
N ASP A 96 8.04 4.58 -5.34
CA ASP A 96 6.72 4.65 -4.71
C ASP A 96 5.58 4.75 -5.71
N ILE A 97 4.40 4.32 -5.26
CA ILE A 97 3.13 4.52 -5.96
C ILE A 97 2.06 5.01 -4.99
N ILE A 98 1.06 5.67 -5.54
CA ILE A 98 -0.16 6.03 -4.80
C ILE A 98 -1.10 4.83 -4.80
N VAL A 99 -1.67 4.54 -3.64
CA VAL A 99 -2.74 3.55 -3.43
C VAL A 99 -3.99 4.27 -2.91
#